data_AF-A0A6G1QU67-F1
#
_entry.id   AF-A0A6G1QU67-F1
#
_cell.length_a   1.000
_cell.length_b   1.000
_cell.length_c   1.000
_cell.angle_alpha   90.00
_cell.angle_beta   90.00
_cell.angle_gamma   90.00
#
_symmetry.space_group_name_H-M   'P 1'
#
loop_
_entity.id
_entity.type
_entity.pdbx_description
1 polymer ?
#
loop_
_entity_poly.entity_id
_entity_poly.type
_entity_poly.pdbx_seq_one_letter_code
_entity_poly.pdbx_strand_id
1 'polypeptide(L)'
;MSEDREAQEDELLALASIYDEDFHRAESAQGGEIQICLELPPDFKVVVKGDKQSEYNVCFLPPLVLNFELPADYPSKSPPIFTLSSKWMTRAQMSFLCRRLDELWEENQGCVILFTWIQFLKEEVLDFLGIQSPLEVIRGGSKTVSERRKPESAATALTQSGGPSENTEQKKKGEVNSEAQSSSSSQLDPRTVLLMDPRVELLPQLLDFDEVQRQRAFDNKVFCCGICFVEKLGSDCLCFKECQHVYCKACLTEYFQIQIRDGNVQCLNCPEPKCTSLATPLQVKQLVDEELFARYDRLLLQSSLDLMADVVYCPRQSCGTAVMVEPDTTMGICSACQYAFCTLCKLGYHGLSHCKITADELRNLRDEYLSATSEAKKFMEQRFGKRVIQKAVEESFSRDWLNENCKCCPRCGTNIQKVDGCNKMTCTSCKQYFCWLCLGQLSKVNPYSHFNNPHSPCYNQLFHGVDPDEEALWSDEED
;
A
#
# COMPACT_ATOMS: atom_id res chain seq x y z
N MET A 1 -21.28 63.73 6.40
CA MET A 1 -20.05 62.95 6.15
C MET A 1 -19.53 63.40 4.79
N SER A 2 -18.23 63.31 4.47
CA SER A 2 -17.83 63.51 3.07
C SER A 2 -18.51 62.44 2.23
N GLU A 3 -18.92 62.76 1.00
CA GLU A 3 -19.51 61.78 0.06
C GLU A 3 -18.60 60.55 -0.09
N ASP A 4 -17.28 60.79 -0.09
CA ASP A 4 -16.24 59.77 -0.04
C ASP A 4 -16.36 58.79 1.14
N ARG A 5 -16.65 59.29 2.36
CA ARG A 5 -16.71 58.45 3.56
C ARG A 5 -17.95 57.56 3.57
N GLU A 6 -19.06 58.05 3.03
CA GLU A 6 -20.29 57.27 2.87
C GLU A 6 -20.08 56.16 1.84
N ALA A 7 -19.47 56.48 0.68
CA ALA A 7 -19.12 55.49 -0.34
C ALA A 7 -18.17 54.40 0.18
N GLN A 8 -17.19 54.76 1.01
CA GLN A 8 -16.29 53.80 1.67
C GLN A 8 -17.02 52.85 2.61
N GLU A 9 -17.91 53.37 3.45
CA GLU A 9 -18.67 52.55 4.39
C GLU A 9 -19.61 51.58 3.66
N ASP A 10 -20.27 52.05 2.61
CA ASP A 10 -21.15 51.25 1.76
C ASP A 10 -20.38 50.13 1.04
N GLU A 11 -19.19 50.42 0.49
CA GLU A 11 -18.33 49.41 -0.16
C GLU A 11 -17.89 48.32 0.84
N LEU A 12 -17.45 48.70 2.04
CA LEU A 12 -17.02 47.74 3.07
C LEU A 12 -18.18 46.87 3.57
N LEU A 13 -19.39 47.44 3.69
CA LEU A 13 -20.60 46.70 4.07
C LEU A 13 -21.01 45.71 2.97
N ALA A 14 -20.94 46.13 1.70
CA ALA A 14 -21.20 45.24 0.57
C ALA A 14 -20.21 44.06 0.54
N LEU A 15 -18.91 44.33 0.75
CA LEU A 15 -17.90 43.27 0.80
C LEU A 15 -18.13 42.29 1.97
N ALA A 16 -18.45 42.80 3.17
CA ALA A 16 -18.77 41.94 4.31
C ALA A 16 -20.01 41.06 4.04
N SER A 17 -21.00 41.57 3.30
CA SER A 17 -22.19 40.78 2.96
C SER A 17 -21.94 39.73 1.87
N ILE A 18 -21.01 39.98 0.95
CA ILE A 18 -20.73 39.08 -0.18
C ILE A 18 -19.69 38.02 0.20
N TYR A 19 -18.71 38.39 1.04
CA TYR A 19 -17.52 37.59 1.36
C TYR A 19 -17.38 37.37 2.87
N ASP A 20 -18.48 37.03 3.56
CA ASP A 20 -18.59 36.96 5.03
C ASP A 20 -17.50 36.09 5.71
N GLU A 21 -17.02 35.03 5.06
CA GLU A 21 -15.92 34.19 5.59
C GLU A 21 -14.51 34.60 5.12
N ASP A 22 -14.40 35.33 4.00
CA ASP A 22 -13.14 35.63 3.33
C ASP A 22 -12.64 37.07 3.62
N PHE A 23 -13.52 37.96 4.06
CA PHE A 23 -13.24 39.38 4.32
C PHE A 23 -13.20 39.71 5.82
N HIS A 24 -12.10 40.31 6.26
CA HIS A 24 -11.88 40.75 7.64
C HIS A 24 -11.69 42.27 7.68
N ARG A 25 -12.66 42.99 8.24
CA ARG A 25 -12.58 44.45 8.43
C ARG A 25 -11.65 44.81 9.59
N ALA A 26 -10.76 45.79 9.40
CA ALA A 26 -9.90 46.28 10.47
C ALA A 26 -10.71 47.08 11.51
N GLU A 27 -10.48 46.83 12.81
CA GLU A 27 -11.21 47.49 13.90
C GLU A 27 -10.82 48.98 14.07
N SER A 28 -9.59 49.34 13.71
CA SER A 28 -8.99 50.66 14.01
C SER A 28 -8.75 51.56 12.80
N ALA A 29 -8.92 51.06 11.57
CA ALA A 29 -8.67 51.80 10.32
C ALA A 29 -9.80 51.53 9.30
N GLN A 30 -10.04 52.47 8.38
CA GLN A 30 -10.91 52.22 7.22
C GLN A 30 -10.17 51.32 6.22
N GLY A 31 -10.12 50.02 6.50
CA GLY A 31 -9.40 49.04 5.72
C GLY A 31 -9.81 47.62 6.08
N GLY A 32 -9.19 46.64 5.43
CA GLY A 32 -9.45 45.24 5.68
C GLY A 32 -8.47 44.31 4.97
N GLU A 33 -8.56 43.05 5.35
CA GLU A 33 -7.90 41.93 4.69
C GLU A 33 -8.95 41.12 3.91
N ILE A 34 -8.65 40.75 2.68
CA ILE A 34 -9.45 39.76 1.94
C ILE A 34 -8.60 38.59 1.48
N GLN A 35 -9.10 37.38 1.70
CA GLN A 35 -8.48 36.13 1.28
C GLN A 35 -9.16 35.63 0.00
N ILE A 36 -8.46 35.71 -1.12
CA ILE A 36 -9.02 35.42 -2.44
C ILE A 36 -8.62 34.01 -2.86
N CYS A 37 -9.60 33.10 -2.87
CA CYS A 37 -9.44 31.75 -3.39
C CYS A 37 -9.65 31.76 -4.92
N LEU A 38 -8.62 31.40 -5.68
CA LEU A 38 -8.70 31.31 -7.14
C LEU A 38 -9.56 30.12 -7.58
N GLU A 39 -10.38 30.33 -8.60
CA GLU A 39 -11.09 29.25 -9.27
C GLU A 39 -10.15 28.56 -10.26
N LEU A 40 -9.75 27.32 -9.94
CA LEU A 40 -8.82 26.56 -10.76
C LEU A 40 -9.56 25.73 -11.81
N PRO A 41 -9.03 25.64 -13.05
CA PRO A 41 -9.56 24.73 -14.06
C PRO A 41 -9.59 23.27 -13.58
N PRO A 42 -10.52 22.44 -14.09
CA PRO A 42 -10.50 21.00 -13.82
C PRO A 42 -9.16 20.40 -14.27
N ASP A 43 -8.60 19.51 -13.46
CA ASP A 43 -7.30 18.85 -13.69
C ASP A 43 -6.06 19.77 -13.71
N PHE A 44 -6.08 20.86 -12.93
CA PHE A 44 -4.90 21.70 -12.74
C PHE A 44 -3.74 20.92 -12.12
N LYS A 45 -2.56 20.95 -12.77
CA LYS A 45 -1.37 20.22 -12.33
C LYS A 45 -0.31 21.16 -11.78
N VAL A 46 0.42 20.70 -10.77
CA VAL A 46 1.64 21.32 -10.27
C VAL A 46 2.81 20.40 -10.56
N VAL A 47 3.87 20.94 -11.16
CA VAL A 47 5.10 20.22 -11.49
C VAL A 47 6.26 20.78 -10.70
N VAL A 48 7.04 19.90 -10.07
CA VAL A 48 8.34 20.29 -9.50
C VAL A 48 9.44 19.94 -10.48
N LYS A 49 10.23 20.93 -10.90
CA LYS A 49 11.47 20.69 -11.64
C LYS A 49 12.59 20.30 -10.67
N GLY A 50 12.92 19.00 -10.67
CA GLY A 50 14.14 18.40 -10.10
C GLY A 50 14.70 17.34 -11.06
N ASP A 51 15.59 16.44 -10.59
CA ASP A 51 16.15 15.33 -11.40
C ASP A 51 15.08 14.32 -11.89
N LYS A 52 13.89 14.32 -11.29
CA LYS A 52 12.69 13.60 -11.75
C LYS A 52 11.51 14.58 -11.73
N GLN A 53 10.81 14.68 -12.86
CA GLN A 53 9.61 15.50 -12.99
C GLN A 53 8.45 14.75 -12.31
N SER A 54 7.82 15.35 -11.31
CA SER A 54 6.65 14.80 -10.62
C SER A 54 5.47 15.74 -10.78
N GLU A 55 4.37 15.21 -11.30
CA GLU A 55 3.11 15.91 -11.55
C GLU A 55 2.11 15.61 -10.41
N TYR A 56 1.47 16.64 -9.86
CA TYR A 56 0.44 16.52 -8.83
C TYR A 56 -0.83 17.26 -9.26
N ASN A 57 -1.99 16.62 -9.14
CA ASN A 57 -3.30 17.25 -9.43
C ASN A 57 -3.80 18.03 -8.21
N VAL A 58 -3.98 19.33 -8.36
CA VAL A 58 -4.42 20.26 -7.31
C VAL A 58 -5.75 20.89 -7.72
N CYS A 59 -6.73 20.91 -6.81
CA CYS A 59 -8.02 21.57 -7.00
C CYS A 59 -8.11 22.91 -6.27
N PHE A 60 -7.28 23.15 -5.25
CA PHE A 60 -7.27 24.38 -4.47
C PHE A 60 -5.83 24.88 -4.23
N LEU A 61 -5.58 26.15 -4.51
CA LEU A 61 -4.32 26.82 -4.17
C LEU A 61 -4.53 27.72 -2.94
N PRO A 62 -3.49 27.94 -2.10
CA PRO A 62 -3.55 28.88 -1.00
C PRO A 62 -4.04 30.26 -1.46
N PRO A 63 -4.89 30.94 -0.66
CA PRO A 63 -5.51 32.19 -1.08
C PRO A 63 -4.47 33.28 -1.30
N LEU A 64 -4.77 34.14 -2.25
CA LEU A 64 -4.09 35.42 -2.43
C LEU A 64 -4.63 36.38 -1.38
N VAL A 65 -3.76 36.90 -0.53
CA VAL A 65 -4.18 37.83 0.52
C VAL A 65 -3.94 39.25 0.06
N LEU A 66 -5.01 40.01 -0.08
CA LEU A 66 -5.00 41.44 -0.39
C LEU A 66 -5.34 42.20 0.89
N ASN A 67 -4.35 42.94 1.39
CA ASN A 67 -4.51 43.83 2.52
C ASN A 67 -4.63 45.26 2.00
N PHE A 68 -5.67 45.99 2.41
CA PHE A 68 -5.90 47.35 1.92
C PHE A 68 -6.34 48.32 3.01
N GLU A 69 -5.99 49.59 2.81
CA GLU A 69 -6.39 50.74 3.62
C GLU A 69 -6.93 51.84 2.69
N LEU A 70 -8.05 52.45 3.06
CA LEU A 70 -8.74 53.48 2.31
C LEU A 70 -8.33 54.86 2.85
N PRO A 71 -7.69 55.71 2.02
CA PRO A 71 -7.44 57.11 2.36
C PRO A 71 -8.73 57.91 2.53
N ALA A 72 -8.67 59.05 3.21
CA ALA A 72 -9.86 59.89 3.47
C ALA A 72 -10.48 60.51 2.20
N ASP A 73 -9.73 60.55 1.09
CA ASP A 73 -10.07 61.14 -0.20
C ASP A 73 -10.35 60.09 -1.31
N TYR A 74 -10.45 58.81 -0.94
CA TYR A 74 -10.96 57.74 -1.79
C TYR A 74 -12.51 57.71 -1.76
N PRO A 75 -13.21 57.49 -2.87
CA PRO A 75 -12.73 57.18 -4.22
C PRO A 75 -12.49 58.39 -5.14
N SER A 76 -12.65 59.62 -4.65
CA SER A 76 -12.60 60.81 -5.51
C SER A 76 -11.21 61.17 -6.07
N LYS A 77 -10.12 60.91 -5.35
CA LYS A 77 -8.78 61.43 -5.71
C LYS A 77 -7.65 60.41 -5.67
N SER A 78 -7.61 59.57 -4.64
CA SER A 78 -6.52 58.63 -4.41
C SER A 78 -7.00 57.19 -4.46
N PRO A 79 -6.19 56.23 -4.95
CA PRO A 79 -6.50 54.80 -4.85
C PRO A 79 -6.38 54.28 -3.41
N PRO A 80 -6.93 53.07 -3.13
CA PRO A 80 -6.63 52.34 -1.91
C PRO A 80 -5.14 52.04 -1.79
N ILE A 81 -4.59 52.16 -0.59
CA ILE A 81 -3.24 51.68 -0.28
C ILE A 81 -3.35 50.17 -0.07
N PHE A 82 -2.64 49.37 -0.86
CA PHE A 82 -2.73 47.92 -0.74
C PHE A 82 -1.39 47.21 -0.73
N THR A 83 -1.38 46.02 -0.15
CA THR A 83 -0.29 45.05 -0.21
C THR A 83 -0.82 43.70 -0.63
N LEU A 84 -0.07 43.03 -1.51
CA LEU A 84 -0.44 41.73 -2.03
C LEU A 84 0.53 40.68 -1.49
N SER A 85 0.01 39.55 -1.01
CA SER A 85 0.82 38.42 -0.56
C SER A 85 0.27 37.09 -1.09
N SER A 86 1.18 36.24 -1.59
CA SER A 86 0.88 34.91 -2.09
C SER A 86 1.98 33.94 -1.66
N LYS A 87 1.61 32.69 -1.41
CA LYS A 87 2.57 31.62 -1.10
C LYS A 87 3.14 30.96 -2.34
N TRP A 88 2.45 31.01 -3.47
CA TRP A 88 2.74 30.21 -4.66
C TRP A 88 3.13 31.02 -5.90
N MET A 89 3.07 32.35 -5.81
CA MET A 89 3.47 33.27 -6.88
C MET A 89 4.85 33.89 -6.63
N THR A 90 5.57 34.17 -7.72
CA THR A 90 6.82 34.93 -7.66
C THR A 90 6.59 36.43 -7.47
N ARG A 91 7.58 37.13 -6.92
CA ARG A 91 7.52 38.59 -6.73
C ARG A 91 7.32 39.37 -8.04
N ALA A 92 7.84 38.83 -9.15
CA ALA A 92 7.66 39.42 -10.47
C ALA A 92 6.19 39.32 -10.95
N GLN A 93 5.56 38.16 -10.78
CA GLN A 93 4.13 37.97 -11.11
C GLN A 93 3.24 38.84 -10.23
N MET A 94 3.52 38.91 -8.92
CA MET A 94 2.78 39.78 -8.01
C MET A 94 2.96 41.26 -8.34
N SER A 95 4.14 41.68 -8.81
CA SER A 95 4.36 43.06 -9.28
C SER A 95 3.54 43.37 -10.54
N PHE A 96 3.37 42.37 -11.42
CA PHE A 96 2.49 42.50 -12.59
C PHE A 96 1.02 42.65 -12.19
N LEU A 97 0.56 41.89 -11.18
CA LEU A 97 -0.78 42.06 -10.63
C LEU A 97 -0.97 43.45 -10.00
N CYS A 98 0.00 43.92 -9.20
CA CYS A 98 -0.09 45.26 -8.59
C CYS A 98 -0.26 46.35 -9.65
N ARG A 99 0.52 46.27 -10.74
CA ARG A 99 0.40 47.23 -11.85
C ARG A 99 -0.97 47.14 -12.53
N ARG A 100 -1.53 45.94 -12.70
CA ARG A 100 -2.87 45.78 -13.28
C ARG A 100 -3.97 46.31 -12.37
N LEU A 101 -3.85 46.15 -11.05
CA LEU A 101 -4.77 46.73 -10.08
C LEU A 101 -4.73 48.28 -10.13
N ASP A 102 -3.54 48.86 -10.28
CA ASP A 102 -3.39 50.30 -10.47
C ASP A 102 -4.04 50.77 -11.80
N GLU A 103 -3.85 50.04 -12.90
CA GLU A 103 -4.50 50.33 -14.19
C GLU A 103 -6.05 50.27 -14.07
N LEU A 104 -6.59 49.25 -13.40
CA LEU A 104 -8.03 49.12 -13.16
C LEU A 104 -8.60 50.29 -12.35
N TRP A 105 -7.81 50.82 -11.40
CA TRP A 105 -8.18 52.05 -10.70
C TRP A 105 -8.18 53.27 -11.62
N GLU A 106 -7.15 53.44 -12.44
CA GLU A 106 -7.05 54.56 -13.39
C GLU A 106 -8.22 54.56 -14.39
N GLU A 107 -8.67 53.39 -14.82
CA GLU A 107 -9.83 53.21 -15.70
C GLU A 107 -11.17 53.60 -15.02
N ASN A 108 -11.25 53.53 -13.68
CA ASN A 108 -12.48 53.72 -12.90
C ASN A 108 -12.37 54.84 -11.84
N GLN A 109 -11.57 55.87 -12.11
CA GLN A 109 -11.39 56.99 -11.18
C GLN A 109 -12.72 57.65 -10.79
N GLY A 110 -12.90 57.90 -9.49
CA GLY A 110 -14.13 58.48 -8.95
C GLY A 110 -15.20 57.45 -8.55
N CYS A 111 -14.95 56.16 -8.73
CA CYS A 111 -15.83 55.07 -8.31
C CYS A 111 -15.14 54.14 -7.30
N VAL A 112 -15.94 53.41 -6.52
CA VAL A 112 -15.46 52.31 -5.66
C VAL A 112 -14.88 51.16 -6.51
N ILE A 113 -13.82 50.50 -6.06
CA ILE A 113 -12.95 49.65 -6.91
C ILE A 113 -12.63 48.28 -6.32
N LEU A 114 -12.83 48.08 -5.01
CA LEU A 114 -12.42 46.85 -4.32
C LEU A 114 -13.16 45.64 -4.88
N PHE A 115 -14.45 45.76 -5.16
CA PHE A 115 -15.21 44.67 -5.77
C PHE A 115 -14.63 44.27 -7.14
N THR A 116 -14.31 45.25 -7.98
CA THR A 116 -13.70 45.02 -9.30
C THR A 116 -12.32 44.38 -9.18
N TRP A 117 -11.51 44.83 -8.22
CA TRP A 117 -10.22 44.22 -7.91
C TRP A 117 -10.38 42.77 -7.47
N ILE A 118 -11.33 42.46 -6.58
CA ILE A 118 -11.57 41.10 -6.09
C ILE A 118 -12.05 40.19 -7.22
N GLN A 119 -12.98 40.67 -8.07
CA GLN A 119 -13.48 39.91 -9.21
C GLN A 119 -12.35 39.59 -10.19
N PHE A 120 -11.56 40.58 -10.59
CA PHE A 120 -10.38 40.37 -11.43
C PHE A 120 -9.42 39.38 -10.79
N LEU A 121 -9.14 39.55 -9.49
CA LEU A 121 -8.23 38.69 -8.76
C LEU A 121 -8.73 37.24 -8.66
N LYS A 122 -10.04 37.02 -8.64
CA LYS A 122 -10.65 35.70 -8.53
C LYS A 122 -10.76 34.97 -9.87
N GLU A 123 -11.15 35.68 -10.93
CA GLU A 123 -11.55 35.09 -12.22
C GLU A 123 -10.48 35.18 -13.31
N GLU A 124 -9.69 36.27 -13.34
CA GLU A 124 -8.84 36.61 -14.49
C GLU A 124 -7.33 36.46 -14.22
N VAL A 125 -6.91 36.22 -12.97
CA VAL A 125 -5.49 36.16 -12.59
C VAL A 125 -4.71 35.07 -13.31
N LEU A 126 -5.32 33.89 -13.47
CA LEU A 126 -4.66 32.74 -14.12
C LEU A 126 -4.38 33.04 -15.61
N ASP A 127 -5.38 33.58 -16.30
CA ASP A 127 -5.28 33.95 -17.72
C ASP A 127 -4.34 35.13 -17.91
N PHE A 128 -4.43 36.16 -17.07
CA PHE A 128 -3.61 37.36 -17.14
C PHE A 128 -2.12 37.08 -16.91
N LEU A 129 -1.80 36.19 -15.95
CA LEU A 129 -0.41 35.81 -15.67
C LEU A 129 0.12 34.72 -16.61
N GLY A 130 -0.71 34.19 -17.51
CA GLY A 130 -0.38 33.09 -18.40
C GLY A 130 0.01 31.81 -17.62
N ILE A 131 -0.57 31.61 -16.44
CA ILE A 131 -0.29 30.43 -15.61
C ILE A 131 -1.10 29.26 -16.19
N GLN A 132 -0.47 28.54 -17.10
CA GLN A 132 -1.03 27.31 -17.66
C GLN A 132 -0.66 26.10 -16.81
N SER A 133 -1.54 25.10 -16.78
CA SER A 133 -1.19 23.78 -16.27
C SER A 133 -0.05 23.20 -17.11
N PRO A 134 1.07 22.76 -16.52
CA PRO A 134 1.34 22.67 -15.09
C PRO A 134 2.07 23.90 -14.48
N LEU A 135 1.70 24.28 -13.25
CA LEU A 135 2.43 25.29 -12.45
C LEU A 135 3.82 24.75 -12.06
N GLU A 136 4.89 25.41 -12.52
CA GLU A 136 6.26 25.02 -12.20
C GLU A 136 6.72 25.57 -10.83
N VAL A 137 6.94 24.68 -9.86
CA VAL A 137 7.55 25.03 -8.57
C VAL A 137 9.05 24.74 -8.62
N ILE A 138 9.87 25.79 -8.48
CA ILE A 138 11.33 25.68 -8.48
C ILE A 138 11.79 25.21 -7.09
N ARG A 139 12.46 24.05 -7.04
CA ARG A 139 13.15 23.59 -5.82
C ARG A 139 14.28 24.56 -5.49
N GLY A 140 14.27 25.13 -4.28
CA GLY A 140 15.35 25.99 -3.78
C GLY A 140 16.68 25.24 -3.67
N GLY A 141 17.39 25.13 -4.79
CA GLY A 141 18.71 24.53 -4.86
C GLY A 141 19.75 25.51 -4.33
N SER A 142 20.27 25.22 -3.14
CA SER A 142 21.52 25.78 -2.61
C SER A 142 22.63 25.72 -3.67
N LYS A 143 22.90 26.85 -4.33
CA LYS A 143 24.23 27.16 -4.85
C LYS A 143 24.79 28.29 -4.01
N THR A 144 25.55 27.89 -3.00
CA THR A 144 26.60 28.71 -2.39
C THR A 144 27.44 29.32 -3.50
N VAL A 145 27.23 30.60 -3.79
CA VAL A 145 28.23 31.39 -4.51
C VAL A 145 29.40 31.55 -3.55
N SER A 146 30.45 30.75 -3.76
CA SER A 146 31.75 30.94 -3.13
C SER A 146 32.35 32.26 -3.64
N GLU A 147 31.90 33.39 -3.09
CA GLU A 147 32.71 34.60 -3.04
C GLU A 147 33.75 34.45 -1.91
N ARG A 148 34.82 33.70 -2.17
CA ARG A 148 36.05 33.86 -1.39
C ARG A 148 36.94 34.87 -2.09
N ARG A 149 36.74 36.11 -1.66
CA ARG A 149 37.67 37.24 -1.73
C ARG A 149 39.09 36.78 -1.38
N LYS A 150 40.04 37.04 -2.28
CA LYS A 150 41.48 37.04 -1.96
C LYS A 150 41.75 38.20 -0.99
N PRO A 151 42.44 37.99 0.14
CA PRO A 151 42.85 39.07 1.02
C PRO A 151 44.21 39.62 0.58
N GLU A 152 44.35 40.95 0.51
CA GLU A 152 45.63 41.64 0.33
C GLU A 152 46.32 41.89 1.69
N SER A 153 47.53 41.31 1.80
CA SER A 153 48.80 41.79 2.38
C SER A 153 48.89 42.33 3.82
N ALA A 154 49.85 41.78 4.58
CA ALA A 154 50.95 42.54 5.20
C ALA A 154 52.16 41.65 5.54
N ALA A 155 53.36 42.24 5.40
CA ALA A 155 54.71 41.83 5.83
C ALA A 155 55.55 40.96 4.88
N THR A 156 56.35 41.55 3.97
CA THR A 156 57.75 42.07 4.11
C THR A 156 58.83 40.99 3.91
N ALA A 157 59.56 41.05 2.78
CA ALA A 157 61.03 41.16 2.68
C ALA A 157 61.59 40.65 1.33
N LEU A 158 62.31 41.53 0.62
CA LEU A 158 63.61 41.33 -0.09
C LEU A 158 63.66 40.21 -1.16
N THR A 159 64.12 40.35 -2.41
CA THR A 159 65.12 41.21 -3.07
C THR A 159 65.09 40.88 -4.59
N GLN A 160 65.38 41.87 -5.44
CA GLN A 160 66.18 41.87 -6.71
C GLN A 160 66.28 40.53 -7.51
N SER A 161 66.14 40.43 -8.84
CA SER A 161 66.50 41.31 -9.97
C SER A 161 66.25 40.53 -11.27
N GLY A 162 66.01 41.23 -12.40
CA GLY A 162 66.29 40.70 -13.75
C GLY A 162 65.17 40.97 -14.78
N GLY A 163 65.32 42.02 -15.58
CA GLY A 163 64.62 42.16 -16.88
C GLY A 163 65.38 41.40 -17.99
N PRO A 164 65.24 41.77 -19.29
CA PRO A 164 64.23 42.62 -19.93
C PRO A 164 63.67 42.01 -21.25
N SER A 165 62.75 42.76 -21.90
CA SER A 165 62.55 42.81 -23.36
C SER A 165 61.94 41.55 -24.05
N GLU A 166 61.16 41.61 -25.13
CA GLU A 166 61.01 42.60 -26.19
C GLU A 166 59.76 42.28 -27.06
N ASN A 167 59.14 43.36 -27.57
CA ASN A 167 58.46 43.56 -28.87
C ASN A 167 57.37 42.61 -29.41
N THR A 168 56.14 43.10 -29.65
CA THR A 168 55.64 43.92 -30.81
C THR A 168 55.42 43.02 -32.05
N GLU A 169 54.22 42.82 -32.59
CA GLU A 169 53.48 43.65 -33.57
C GLU A 169 52.02 43.10 -33.66
N GLN A 170 50.92 43.84 -33.49
CA GLN A 170 50.30 44.91 -34.30
C GLN A 170 49.99 44.60 -35.79
N LYS A 171 48.70 44.38 -36.11
CA LYS A 171 47.95 45.22 -37.08
C LYS A 171 46.42 44.96 -36.97
N LYS A 172 45.58 45.91 -36.50
CA LYS A 172 45.00 47.14 -37.14
C LYS A 172 43.95 46.77 -38.22
N LYS A 173 42.71 47.28 -38.28
CA LYS A 173 42.02 48.56 -37.95
C LYS A 173 40.51 48.26 -37.78
N GLY A 174 39.63 49.10 -37.22
CA GLY A 174 39.69 50.55 -37.06
C GLY A 174 38.63 51.15 -36.13
N GLU A 175 38.76 52.47 -36.02
CA GLU A 175 38.32 53.48 -35.05
C GLU A 175 36.82 53.87 -35.11
N VAL A 176 36.17 54.13 -33.95
CA VAL A 176 35.70 55.46 -33.41
C VAL A 176 34.33 55.89 -34.00
N ASN A 177 33.26 56.32 -33.30
CA ASN A 177 33.07 56.97 -32.00
C ASN A 177 31.59 56.84 -31.51
N SER A 178 31.41 56.87 -30.18
CA SER A 178 30.34 57.53 -29.38
C SER A 178 28.87 57.58 -29.84
N GLU A 179 27.94 57.03 -29.04
CA GLU A 179 26.92 57.77 -28.23
C GLU A 179 25.77 56.84 -27.72
N ALA A 180 25.40 57.06 -26.45
CA ALA A 180 24.18 56.72 -25.71
C ALA A 180 23.23 55.59 -26.16
N GLN A 181 22.91 54.65 -25.24
CA GLN A 181 21.58 54.55 -24.61
C GLN A 181 21.46 53.38 -23.60
N SER A 182 20.86 53.73 -22.47
CA SER A 182 20.46 52.93 -21.31
C SER A 182 19.19 52.09 -21.54
N SER A 183 19.12 50.88 -20.95
CA SER A 183 17.88 50.20 -20.52
C SER A 183 18.24 48.86 -19.84
N SER A 184 17.61 48.35 -18.79
CA SER A 184 16.75 48.87 -17.72
C SER A 184 16.70 47.73 -16.69
N SER A 185 17.07 48.00 -15.43
CA SER A 185 16.95 47.06 -14.32
C SER A 185 15.49 47.00 -13.86
N SER A 186 14.90 45.81 -13.84
CA SER A 186 13.54 45.56 -13.37
C SER A 186 13.43 45.82 -11.86
N GLN A 187 12.95 47.01 -11.48
CA GLN A 187 12.59 47.35 -10.11
C GLN A 187 11.34 46.57 -9.70
N LEU A 188 11.46 45.73 -8.67
CA LEU A 188 10.36 44.96 -8.08
C LEU A 188 9.52 45.86 -7.16
N ASP A 189 8.19 45.74 -7.20
CA ASP A 189 7.27 46.63 -6.47
C ASP A 189 7.41 46.43 -4.94
N PRO A 190 7.54 47.50 -4.13
CA PRO A 190 7.63 47.42 -2.67
C PRO A 190 6.35 46.89 -2.00
N ARG A 191 5.19 46.90 -2.68
CA ARG A 191 3.89 46.41 -2.15
C ARG A 191 3.75 44.89 -2.16
N THR A 192 4.72 44.17 -2.73
CA THR A 192 4.73 42.71 -2.80
C THR A 192 5.43 42.11 -1.58
N VAL A 193 4.66 41.40 -0.74
CA VAL A 193 5.18 40.73 0.45
C VAL A 193 5.33 39.23 0.15
N LEU A 194 6.57 38.76 0.07
CA LEU A 194 6.87 37.32 0.06
C LEU A 194 6.73 36.81 1.49
N LEU A 195 5.74 35.94 1.74
CA LEU A 195 5.55 35.27 3.03
C LEU A 195 6.54 34.12 3.27
N MET A 196 7.50 33.89 2.36
CA MET A 196 8.35 32.68 2.37
C MET A 196 9.75 32.95 2.93
N ASP A 197 10.13 32.15 3.93
CA ASP A 197 11.53 31.85 4.24
C ASP A 197 12.09 31.00 3.08
N PRO A 198 13.25 31.37 2.47
CA PRO A 198 13.88 30.62 1.37
C PRO A 198 14.17 29.13 1.65
N ARG A 199 13.96 28.67 2.88
CA ARG A 199 14.25 27.31 3.37
C ARG A 199 13.06 26.36 3.38
N VAL A 200 11.84 26.81 3.11
CA VAL A 200 10.64 25.97 3.19
C VAL A 200 10.23 25.48 1.80
N GLU A 201 10.08 24.16 1.62
CA GLU A 201 9.61 23.59 0.36
C GLU A 201 8.16 24.01 0.10
N LEU A 202 7.91 24.68 -1.03
CA LEU A 202 6.59 25.17 -1.44
C LEU A 202 5.61 24.03 -1.77
N LEU A 203 6.12 22.88 -2.24
CA LEU A 203 5.27 21.76 -2.66
C LEU A 203 4.48 21.13 -1.49
N PRO A 204 5.08 20.73 -0.35
CA PRO A 204 4.32 20.20 0.78
C PRO A 204 3.20 21.14 1.24
N GLN A 205 3.44 22.44 1.32
CA GLN A 205 2.41 23.40 1.76
C GLN A 205 1.25 23.52 0.77
N LEU A 206 1.52 23.43 -0.53
CA LEU A 206 0.49 23.42 -1.57
C LEU A 206 -0.38 22.16 -1.48
N LEU A 207 0.25 21.00 -1.32
CA LEU A 207 -0.44 19.71 -1.24
C LEU A 207 -1.22 19.57 0.07
N ASP A 208 -0.64 20.00 1.19
CA ASP A 208 -1.31 20.01 2.50
C ASP A 208 -2.52 20.95 2.47
N PHE A 209 -2.38 22.14 1.89
CA PHE A 209 -3.51 23.07 1.76
C PHE A 209 -4.60 22.52 0.84
N ASP A 210 -4.24 21.96 -0.31
CA ASP A 210 -5.20 21.34 -1.23
C ASP A 210 -5.94 20.17 -0.57
N GLU A 211 -5.24 19.30 0.16
CA GLU A 211 -5.86 18.17 0.87
C GLU A 211 -6.82 18.67 1.95
N VAL A 212 -6.43 19.69 2.73
CA VAL A 212 -7.30 20.31 3.74
C VAL A 212 -8.53 20.94 3.11
N GLN A 213 -8.38 21.68 2.00
CA GLN A 213 -9.54 22.31 1.35
C GLN A 213 -10.45 21.29 0.66
N ARG A 214 -9.90 20.26 0.01
CA ARG A 214 -10.68 19.13 -0.50
C ARG A 214 -11.47 18.45 0.62
N GLN A 215 -10.84 18.27 1.79
CA GLN A 215 -11.51 17.70 2.96
C GLN A 215 -12.63 18.62 3.48
N ARG A 216 -12.40 19.94 3.58
CA ARG A 216 -13.46 20.89 3.98
C ARG A 216 -14.63 20.93 3.00
N ALA A 217 -14.33 20.96 1.71
CA ALA A 217 -15.35 20.92 0.65
C ALA A 217 -16.15 19.61 0.71
N PHE A 218 -15.48 18.49 1.01
CA PHE A 218 -16.14 17.22 1.28
C PHE A 218 -17.01 17.30 2.53
N ASP A 219 -16.47 17.80 3.65
CA ASP A 219 -17.13 17.85 4.95
C ASP A 219 -18.45 18.64 4.92
N ASN A 220 -18.49 19.71 4.12
CA ASN A 220 -19.66 20.56 3.92
C ASN A 220 -20.67 20.02 2.90
N LYS A 221 -20.31 19.00 2.12
CA LYS A 221 -21.21 18.39 1.13
C LYS A 221 -22.04 17.29 1.77
N VAL A 222 -23.31 17.20 1.37
CA VAL A 222 -24.22 16.15 1.82
C VAL A 222 -24.07 14.92 0.92
N PHE A 223 -23.95 13.74 1.54
CA PHE A 223 -23.87 12.45 0.87
C PHE A 223 -24.93 11.50 1.41
N CYS A 224 -25.50 10.69 0.52
CA CYS A 224 -26.41 9.62 0.91
C CYS A 224 -25.63 8.32 1.10
N CYS A 225 -25.72 7.73 2.28
CA CYS A 225 -25.02 6.49 2.59
C CYS A 225 -25.70 5.29 1.91
N GLY A 226 -24.97 4.49 1.13
CA GLY A 226 -25.51 3.30 0.45
C GLY A 226 -25.88 2.11 1.36
N ILE A 227 -25.63 2.19 2.68
CA ILE A 227 -25.98 1.13 3.65
C ILE A 227 -27.27 1.48 4.39
N CYS A 228 -27.34 2.67 4.99
CA CYS A 228 -28.52 3.11 5.74
C CYS A 228 -29.48 3.99 4.95
N PHE A 229 -29.11 4.43 3.74
CA PHE A 229 -29.89 5.32 2.87
C PHE A 229 -30.25 6.66 3.53
N VAL A 230 -29.46 7.10 4.51
CA VAL A 230 -29.62 8.39 5.19
C VAL A 230 -28.63 9.42 4.65
N GLU A 231 -29.10 10.64 4.46
CA GLU A 231 -28.28 11.80 4.12
C GLU A 231 -27.48 12.27 5.33
N LYS A 232 -26.17 12.41 5.15
CA LYS A 232 -25.21 12.83 6.17
C LYS A 232 -24.25 13.84 5.58
N LEU A 233 -23.71 14.73 6.42
CA LEU A 233 -22.63 15.62 6.03
C LEU A 233 -21.36 14.79 5.77
N GLY A 234 -20.49 15.26 4.89
CA GLY A 234 -19.21 14.61 4.61
C GLY A 234 -18.35 14.45 5.85
N SER A 235 -18.50 15.35 6.84
CA SER A 235 -17.82 15.25 8.15
C SER A 235 -18.16 13.97 8.90
N ASP A 236 -19.37 13.43 8.70
CA ASP A 236 -19.86 12.17 9.26
C ASP A 236 -19.73 10.98 8.28
N CYS A 237 -19.10 11.22 7.12
CA CYS A 237 -18.88 10.22 6.09
C CYS A 237 -17.40 9.93 5.90
N LEU A 238 -17.14 8.81 5.23
CA LEU A 238 -15.81 8.41 4.81
C LEU A 238 -15.87 8.05 3.33
N CYS A 239 -14.92 8.60 2.57
CA CYS A 239 -14.74 8.33 1.16
C CYS A 239 -13.54 7.41 0.94
N PHE A 240 -13.72 6.36 0.15
CA PHE A 240 -12.62 5.50 -0.27
C PHE A 240 -11.89 6.16 -1.44
N LYS A 241 -10.61 6.55 -1.26
CA LYS A 241 -9.85 7.26 -2.31
C LYS A 241 -9.69 6.46 -3.61
N GLU A 242 -9.70 5.13 -3.54
CA GLU A 242 -9.55 4.24 -4.70
C GLU A 242 -10.82 4.10 -5.56
N CYS A 243 -12.01 4.11 -4.95
CA CYS A 243 -13.28 3.87 -5.64
C CYS A 243 -14.29 5.02 -5.55
N GLN A 244 -13.98 6.07 -4.80
CA GLN A 244 -14.82 7.26 -4.56
C GLN A 244 -16.19 6.99 -3.92
N HIS A 245 -16.44 5.77 -3.43
CA HIS A 245 -17.67 5.46 -2.70
C HIS A 245 -17.67 6.11 -1.32
N VAL A 246 -18.83 6.64 -0.92
CA VAL A 246 -19.02 7.37 0.32
C VAL A 246 -20.03 6.66 1.20
N TYR A 247 -19.67 6.40 2.46
CA TYR A 247 -20.56 5.82 3.46
C TYR A 247 -20.44 6.56 4.78
N CYS A 248 -21.50 6.55 5.59
CA CYS A 248 -21.43 7.16 6.91
C CYS A 248 -20.50 6.36 7.84
N LYS A 249 -19.80 7.07 8.73
CA LYS A 249 -18.85 6.49 9.67
C LYS A 249 -19.50 5.44 10.58
N ALA A 250 -20.76 5.65 10.99
CA ALA A 250 -21.50 4.70 11.81
C ALA A 250 -21.66 3.33 11.13
N CYS A 251 -22.15 3.30 9.89
CA CYS A 251 -22.33 2.03 9.16
C CYS A 251 -21.00 1.34 8.85
N LEU A 252 -19.96 2.10 8.49
CA LEU A 252 -18.64 1.51 8.26
C LEU A 252 -18.03 0.95 9.54
N THR A 253 -18.26 1.61 10.68
CA THR A 253 -17.80 1.11 11.98
C THR A 253 -18.43 -0.25 12.26
N GLU A 254 -19.75 -0.37 12.18
CA GLU A 254 -20.43 -1.66 12.38
C GLU A 254 -19.94 -2.73 11.40
N TYR A 255 -19.81 -2.38 10.11
CA TYR A 255 -19.30 -3.29 9.09
C TYR A 255 -17.89 -3.80 9.41
N PHE A 256 -16.95 -2.91 9.76
CA PHE A 256 -15.59 -3.31 10.12
C PHE A 256 -15.54 -4.11 11.41
N GLN A 257 -16.35 -3.75 12.42
CA GLN A 257 -16.44 -4.51 13.66
C GLN A 257 -16.86 -5.96 13.43
N ILE A 258 -17.85 -6.19 12.55
CA ILE A 258 -18.32 -7.53 12.19
C ILE A 258 -17.21 -8.30 11.45
N GLN A 259 -16.60 -7.72 10.42
CA GLN A 259 -15.56 -8.39 9.63
C GLN A 259 -14.32 -8.78 10.49
N ILE A 260 -13.89 -7.89 11.39
CA ILE A 260 -12.76 -8.16 12.31
C ILE A 260 -13.13 -9.26 13.32
N ARG A 261 -14.39 -9.29 13.80
CA ARG A 261 -14.88 -10.31 14.73
C ARG A 261 -14.95 -11.69 14.08
N ASP A 262 -15.43 -11.74 12.84
CA ASP A 262 -15.54 -12.97 12.05
C ASP A 262 -14.18 -13.47 11.53
N GLY A 263 -13.11 -12.71 11.73
CA GLY A 263 -11.75 -13.10 11.37
C GLY A 263 -11.41 -12.89 9.90
N ASN A 264 -12.30 -12.25 9.14
CA ASN A 264 -12.10 -11.93 7.74
C ASN A 264 -11.35 -10.59 7.58
N VAL A 265 -10.06 -10.61 7.90
CA VAL A 265 -9.21 -9.39 7.87
C VAL A 265 -8.45 -9.22 6.57
N GLN A 266 -8.42 -10.24 5.70
CA GLN A 266 -7.60 -10.19 4.49
C GLN A 266 -8.05 -9.08 3.55
N CYS A 267 -9.32 -8.66 3.63
CA CYS A 267 -9.85 -7.64 2.75
C CYS A 267 -11.00 -6.88 3.43
N LEU A 268 -10.69 -5.86 4.26
CA LEU A 268 -11.71 -4.88 4.66
C LEU A 268 -12.09 -4.05 3.43
N ASN A 269 -12.97 -4.63 2.62
CA ASN A 269 -13.36 -4.10 1.32
C ASN A 269 -14.40 -3.00 1.46
N CYS A 270 -14.42 -2.15 0.45
CA CYS A 270 -15.57 -1.30 0.19
C CYS A 270 -16.87 -2.13 0.21
N PRO A 271 -17.92 -1.70 0.93
CA PRO A 271 -19.22 -2.40 0.98
C PRO A 271 -19.93 -2.52 -0.38
N GLU A 272 -19.53 -1.74 -1.39
CA GLU A 272 -20.13 -1.76 -2.72
C GLU A 272 -19.94 -3.12 -3.43
N PRO A 273 -21.02 -3.72 -3.98
CA PRO A 273 -20.91 -4.95 -4.76
C PRO A 273 -19.96 -4.78 -5.95
N LYS A 274 -19.06 -5.76 -6.13
CA LYS A 274 -18.03 -5.82 -7.19
C LYS A 274 -16.88 -4.80 -7.03
N CYS A 275 -16.83 -4.05 -5.93
CA CYS A 275 -15.67 -3.24 -5.61
C CYS A 275 -14.62 -4.06 -4.85
N THR A 276 -13.36 -4.00 -5.28
CA THR A 276 -12.22 -4.67 -4.62
C THR A 276 -11.29 -3.69 -3.93
N SER A 277 -11.72 -2.43 -3.75
CA SER A 277 -10.93 -1.41 -3.06
C SER A 277 -10.84 -1.71 -1.58
N LEU A 278 -9.65 -1.50 -1.02
CA LEU A 278 -9.32 -1.82 0.36
C LEU A 278 -9.37 -0.57 1.23
N ALA A 279 -9.86 -0.73 2.45
CA ALA A 279 -9.72 0.30 3.48
C ALA A 279 -8.26 0.40 3.93
N THR A 280 -7.74 1.62 4.02
CA THR A 280 -6.40 1.84 4.57
C THR A 280 -6.38 1.62 6.09
N PRO A 281 -5.28 1.13 6.69
CA PRO A 281 -5.20 0.92 8.15
C PRO A 281 -5.51 2.18 8.96
N LEU A 282 -5.19 3.37 8.42
CA LEU A 282 -5.50 4.64 9.07
C LEU A 282 -7.02 4.90 9.15
N GLN A 283 -7.76 4.61 8.08
CA GLN A 283 -9.23 4.72 8.07
C GLN A 283 -9.87 3.74 9.06
N VAL A 284 -9.33 2.53 9.15
CA VAL A 284 -9.80 1.53 10.13
C VAL A 284 -9.55 2.03 11.55
N LYS A 285 -8.34 2.51 11.86
CA LYS A 285 -7.97 3.06 13.18
C LYS A 285 -8.84 4.23 13.61
N GLN A 286 -9.32 5.05 12.67
CA GLN A 286 -10.21 6.16 12.95
C GLN A 286 -11.64 5.74 13.29
N LEU A 287 -12.06 4.55 12.87
CA LEU A 287 -13.44 4.07 12.99
C LEU A 287 -13.64 3.04 14.10
N VAL A 288 -12.66 2.18 14.35
CA VAL A 288 -12.78 1.11 15.36
C VAL A 288 -11.98 1.42 16.63
N ASP A 289 -12.45 0.89 17.76
CA ASP A 289 -11.77 1.02 19.04
C ASP A 289 -10.37 0.39 19.04
N GLU A 290 -9.51 0.84 19.97
CA GLU A 290 -8.11 0.41 20.06
C GLU A 290 -7.96 -1.12 20.21
N GLU A 291 -8.86 -1.78 20.94
CA GLU A 291 -8.85 -3.24 21.12
C GLU A 291 -9.16 -3.99 19.81
N LEU A 292 -10.15 -3.53 19.05
CA LEU A 292 -10.50 -4.12 17.77
C LEU A 292 -9.44 -3.83 16.71
N PHE A 293 -8.84 -2.65 16.74
CA PHE A 293 -7.72 -2.30 15.88
C PHE A 293 -6.50 -3.20 16.16
N ALA A 294 -6.16 -3.43 17.43
CA ALA A 294 -5.07 -4.33 17.80
C ALA A 294 -5.33 -5.78 17.35
N ARG A 295 -6.59 -6.21 17.39
CA ARG A 295 -7.00 -7.51 16.83
C ARG A 295 -6.86 -7.53 15.30
N TYR A 296 -7.31 -6.48 14.61
CA TYR A 296 -7.14 -6.34 13.17
C TYR A 296 -5.66 -6.39 12.76
N ASP A 297 -4.81 -5.61 13.42
CA ASP A 297 -3.36 -5.56 13.16
C ASP A 297 -2.70 -6.93 13.36
N ARG A 298 -3.04 -7.62 14.45
CA ARG A 298 -2.55 -8.99 14.70
C ARG A 298 -2.98 -9.96 13.60
N LEU A 299 -4.25 -9.92 13.20
CA LEU A 299 -4.78 -10.82 12.18
C LEU A 299 -4.21 -10.48 10.79
N LEU A 300 -3.99 -9.19 10.48
CA LEU A 300 -3.36 -8.75 9.23
C LEU A 300 -1.91 -9.22 9.15
N LEU A 301 -1.17 -9.10 10.26
CA LEU A 301 0.19 -9.64 10.37
C LEU A 301 0.18 -11.16 10.24
N GLN A 302 -0.70 -11.85 10.97
CA GLN A 302 -0.83 -13.30 10.93
C GLN A 302 -1.12 -13.80 9.51
N SER A 303 -2.07 -13.20 8.81
CA SER A 303 -2.38 -13.54 7.42
C SER A 303 -1.19 -13.32 6.49
N SER A 304 -0.45 -12.24 6.69
CA SER A 304 0.72 -11.91 5.87
C SER A 304 1.85 -12.91 6.09
N LEU A 305 2.02 -13.36 7.34
CA LEU A 305 2.97 -14.39 7.73
C LEU A 305 2.55 -15.79 7.25
N ASP A 306 1.26 -16.12 7.26
CA ASP A 306 0.72 -17.42 6.81
C ASP A 306 0.93 -17.66 5.31
N LEU A 307 1.05 -16.59 4.52
CA LEU A 307 1.38 -16.64 3.09
C LEU A 307 2.85 -16.96 2.84
N MET A 308 3.73 -16.79 3.84
CA MET A 308 5.16 -17.03 3.73
C MET A 308 5.47 -18.49 4.05
N ALA A 309 6.17 -19.19 3.13
CA ALA A 309 6.46 -20.62 3.27
C ALA A 309 7.54 -20.93 4.35
N ASP A 310 8.34 -19.93 4.72
CA ASP A 310 9.43 -19.99 5.69
C ASP A 310 9.01 -19.60 7.11
N VAL A 311 7.71 -19.31 7.34
CA VAL A 311 7.19 -18.95 8.65
C VAL A 311 6.43 -20.11 9.29
N VAL A 312 6.80 -20.47 10.51
CA VAL A 312 6.11 -21.49 11.32
C VAL A 312 5.85 -20.96 12.72
N TYR A 313 4.66 -21.18 13.26
CA TYR A 313 4.33 -20.75 14.62
C TYR A 313 4.87 -21.71 15.68
N CYS A 314 5.35 -21.14 16.78
CA CYS A 314 5.74 -21.91 17.96
C CYS A 314 4.55 -22.75 18.44
N PRO A 315 4.72 -24.08 18.58
CA PRO A 315 3.63 -24.99 18.94
C PRO A 315 3.20 -24.90 20.42
N ARG A 316 3.94 -24.13 21.23
CA ARG A 316 3.62 -23.92 22.64
C ARG A 316 2.37 -23.04 22.73
N GLN A 317 1.30 -23.57 23.31
CA GLN A 317 0.01 -22.88 23.46
C GLN A 317 0.13 -21.52 24.17
N SER A 318 1.12 -21.37 25.06
CA SER A 318 1.39 -20.12 25.77
C SER A 318 2.23 -19.10 24.98
N CYS A 319 2.75 -19.46 23.80
CA CYS A 319 3.70 -18.65 23.04
C CYS A 319 3.12 -18.23 21.70
N GLY A 320 2.83 -19.18 20.80
CA GLY A 320 2.27 -18.90 19.47
C GLY A 320 3.07 -17.92 18.60
N THR A 321 4.34 -17.63 18.93
CA THR A 321 5.16 -16.65 18.22
C THR A 321 5.56 -17.19 16.85
N ALA A 322 5.50 -16.36 15.81
CA ALA A 322 6.00 -16.68 14.48
C ALA A 322 7.53 -16.86 14.50
N VAL A 323 8.02 -17.94 13.90
CA VAL A 323 9.43 -18.31 13.82
C VAL A 323 9.81 -18.45 12.36
N MET A 324 10.84 -17.72 11.95
CA MET A 324 11.47 -17.87 10.64
C MET A 324 12.31 -19.16 10.64
N VAL A 325 12.10 -20.01 9.65
CA VAL A 325 12.81 -21.28 9.49
C VAL A 325 13.66 -21.20 8.24
N GLU A 326 14.92 -21.62 8.33
CA GLU A 326 15.76 -21.71 7.14
C GLU A 326 15.26 -22.81 6.20
N PRO A 327 15.18 -22.55 4.88
CA PRO A 327 14.84 -23.56 3.90
C PRO A 327 15.79 -24.76 4.05
N ASP A 328 15.24 -25.97 3.92
CA ASP A 328 15.93 -27.27 4.07
C ASP A 328 16.22 -27.74 5.50
N THR A 329 15.94 -26.92 6.53
CA THR A 329 16.07 -27.35 7.93
C THR A 329 14.71 -27.75 8.53
N THR A 330 14.70 -28.82 9.32
CA THR A 330 13.50 -29.28 10.05
C THR A 330 13.42 -28.73 11.47
N MET A 331 14.29 -27.78 11.81
CA MET A 331 14.47 -27.24 13.16
C MET A 331 13.97 -25.79 13.21
N GLY A 332 12.99 -25.52 14.05
CA GLY A 332 12.57 -24.17 14.41
C GLY A 332 12.98 -23.86 15.85
N ILE A 333 13.61 -22.72 16.09
CA ILE A 333 13.93 -22.23 17.45
C ILE A 333 13.12 -20.96 17.71
N CYS A 334 12.22 -21.02 18.68
CA CYS A 334 11.42 -19.85 19.03
C CYS A 334 12.27 -18.81 19.77
N SER A 335 12.35 -17.59 19.24
CA SER A 335 13.08 -16.48 19.88
C SER A 335 12.50 -16.04 21.22
N ALA A 336 11.18 -16.18 21.41
CA ALA A 336 10.48 -15.74 22.61
C ALA A 336 10.60 -16.73 23.78
N CYS A 337 10.40 -18.03 23.53
CA CYS A 337 10.42 -19.05 24.60
C CYS A 337 11.61 -20.03 24.52
N GLN A 338 12.52 -19.85 23.56
CA GLN A 338 13.71 -20.67 23.32
C GLN A 338 13.39 -22.17 23.11
N TYR A 339 12.14 -22.49 22.77
CA TYR A 339 11.73 -23.85 22.48
C TYR A 339 12.20 -24.26 21.09
N ALA A 340 13.04 -25.29 21.03
CA ALA A 340 13.47 -25.93 19.79
C ALA A 340 12.48 -27.05 19.42
N PHE A 341 11.84 -26.91 18.27
CA PHE A 341 10.82 -27.84 17.79
C PHE A 341 11.08 -28.29 16.36
N CYS A 342 10.52 -29.44 16.01
CA CYS A 342 10.51 -29.90 14.64
C CYS A 342 9.38 -29.21 13.87
N THR A 343 9.71 -28.60 12.73
CA THR A 343 8.73 -27.88 11.88
C THR A 343 7.67 -28.80 11.29
N LEU A 344 7.97 -30.09 11.20
CA LEU A 344 7.11 -31.13 10.63
C LEU A 344 6.08 -31.65 11.63
N CYS A 345 6.55 -32.16 12.78
CA CYS A 345 5.67 -32.77 13.78
C CYS A 345 5.26 -31.84 14.92
N LYS A 346 5.80 -30.60 14.96
CA LYS A 346 5.51 -29.60 16.01
C LYS A 346 5.86 -30.05 17.44
N LEU A 347 6.59 -31.16 17.59
CA LEU A 347 7.12 -31.66 18.87
C LEU A 347 8.56 -31.18 19.08
N GLY A 348 9.14 -31.52 20.24
CA GLY A 348 10.54 -31.21 20.54
C GLY A 348 11.48 -31.71 19.45
N TYR A 349 12.46 -30.89 19.08
CA TYR A 349 13.37 -31.22 18.00
C TYR A 349 14.12 -32.54 18.27
N HIS A 350 14.11 -33.44 17.30
CA HIS A 350 14.57 -34.81 17.47
C HIS A 350 15.66 -35.22 16.45
N GLY A 351 16.28 -34.24 15.78
CA GLY A 351 17.41 -34.46 14.87
C GLY A 351 17.05 -35.38 13.71
N LEU A 352 17.87 -36.43 13.53
CA LEU A 352 17.71 -37.44 12.47
C LEU A 352 16.69 -38.54 12.79
N SER A 353 16.16 -38.58 14.01
CA SER A 353 15.15 -39.58 14.36
C SER A 353 13.83 -39.29 13.65
N HIS A 354 13.05 -40.34 13.37
CA HIS A 354 11.78 -40.19 12.66
C HIS A 354 10.77 -39.41 13.50
N CYS A 355 10.02 -38.51 12.84
CA CYS A 355 8.88 -37.84 13.44
C CYS A 355 7.87 -38.90 13.95
N LYS A 356 7.42 -38.78 15.19
CA LYS A 356 6.34 -39.62 15.75
C LYS A 356 4.98 -39.05 15.33
N ILE A 357 4.72 -39.03 14.03
CA ILE A 357 3.42 -38.65 13.46
C ILE A 357 2.49 -39.85 13.65
N THR A 358 1.25 -39.59 14.09
CA THR A 358 0.28 -40.67 14.25
C THR A 358 -0.17 -41.19 12.88
N ALA A 359 -0.58 -42.47 12.81
CA ALA A 359 -1.07 -43.06 11.57
C ALA A 359 -2.31 -42.34 10.99
N ASP A 360 -3.03 -41.57 11.81
CA ASP A 360 -4.23 -40.82 11.44
C ASP A 360 -3.87 -39.49 10.78
N GLU A 361 -2.88 -38.79 11.31
CA GLU A 361 -2.34 -37.55 10.73
C GLU A 361 -1.69 -37.79 9.36
N LEU A 362 -1.01 -38.92 9.17
CA LEU A 362 -0.45 -39.32 7.87
C LEU A 362 -1.55 -39.58 6.82
N ARG A 363 -2.71 -40.11 7.23
CA ARG A 363 -3.85 -40.32 6.31
C ARG A 363 -4.47 -39.00 5.88
N ASN A 364 -4.69 -38.09 6.83
CA ASN A 364 -5.24 -36.77 6.51
C ASN A 364 -4.31 -36.00 5.57
N LEU A 365 -3.00 -36.02 5.83
CA LEU A 365 -2.00 -35.38 4.98
C LEU A 365 -1.99 -35.96 3.55
N ARG A 366 -2.16 -37.28 3.41
CA ARG A 366 -2.30 -37.95 2.11
C ARG A 366 -3.56 -37.49 1.39
N ASP A 367 -4.71 -37.52 2.06
CA ASP A 367 -6.01 -37.22 1.43
C ASP A 367 -6.05 -35.76 0.96
N GLU A 368 -5.49 -34.85 1.75
CA GLU A 368 -5.29 -33.45 1.39
C GLU A 368 -4.30 -33.30 0.21
N TYR A 369 -3.18 -34.01 0.23
CA TYR A 369 -2.21 -33.98 -0.87
C TYR A 369 -2.75 -34.56 -2.19
N LEU A 370 -3.50 -35.65 -2.15
CA LEU A 370 -4.09 -36.27 -3.35
C LEU A 370 -5.20 -35.41 -3.96
N SER A 371 -6.02 -34.77 -3.11
CA SER A 371 -7.12 -33.88 -3.54
C SER A 371 -6.68 -32.48 -3.98
N ALA A 372 -5.44 -32.09 -3.65
CA ALA A 372 -4.93 -30.77 -3.97
C ALA A 372 -4.55 -30.54 -5.45
N THR A 373 -4.63 -29.27 -5.86
CA THR A 373 -4.15 -28.76 -7.16
C THR A 373 -2.63 -28.80 -7.25
N SER A 374 -2.06 -28.67 -8.46
CA SER A 374 -0.60 -28.70 -8.68
C SER A 374 0.16 -27.64 -7.86
N GLU A 375 -0.43 -26.45 -7.68
CA GLU A 375 0.14 -25.36 -6.88
C GLU A 375 0.07 -25.66 -5.38
N ALA A 376 -1.07 -26.14 -4.90
CA ALA A 376 -1.24 -26.55 -3.50
C ALA A 376 -0.35 -27.75 -3.12
N LYS A 377 -0.11 -28.68 -4.06
CA LYS A 377 0.87 -29.78 -3.89
C LYS A 377 2.28 -29.26 -3.68
N LYS A 378 2.74 -28.31 -4.51
CA LYS A 378 4.06 -27.66 -4.35
C LYS A 378 4.17 -26.93 -3.02
N PHE A 379 3.12 -26.21 -2.63
CA PHE A 379 3.05 -25.52 -1.34
C PHE A 379 3.14 -26.52 -0.16
N MET A 380 2.42 -27.63 -0.23
CA MET A 380 2.51 -28.69 0.77
C MET A 380 3.89 -29.36 0.80
N GLU A 381 4.51 -29.62 -0.35
CA GLU A 381 5.89 -30.15 -0.42
C GLU A 381 6.92 -29.21 0.18
N GLN A 382 6.74 -27.90 0.03
CA GLN A 382 7.58 -26.88 0.65
C GLN A 382 7.36 -26.81 2.16
N ARG A 383 6.09 -26.89 2.60
CA ARG A 383 5.70 -26.75 4.02
C ARG A 383 5.99 -27.98 4.87
N PHE A 384 5.69 -29.18 4.37
CA PHE A 384 5.83 -30.45 5.10
C PHE A 384 7.03 -31.28 4.64
N GLY A 385 7.75 -30.82 3.62
CA GLY A 385 8.87 -31.55 3.04
C GLY A 385 8.42 -32.73 2.17
N LYS A 386 8.93 -32.75 0.94
CA LYS A 386 8.62 -33.77 -0.08
C LYS A 386 8.75 -35.22 0.42
N ARG A 387 9.76 -35.52 1.25
CA ARG A 387 10.02 -36.87 1.78
C ARG A 387 8.95 -37.35 2.76
N VAL A 388 8.33 -36.46 3.53
CA VAL A 388 7.29 -36.82 4.51
C VAL A 388 5.99 -37.15 3.78
N ILE A 389 5.64 -36.35 2.79
CA ILE A 389 4.46 -36.59 1.94
C ILE A 389 4.62 -37.89 1.17
N GLN A 390 5.78 -38.09 0.53
CA GLN A 390 6.05 -39.33 -0.20
C GLN A 390 5.96 -40.56 0.71
N LYS A 391 6.50 -40.48 1.92
CA LYS A 391 6.38 -41.56 2.91
C LYS A 391 4.94 -41.81 3.35
N ALA A 392 4.15 -40.75 3.59
CA ALA A 392 2.73 -40.87 3.96
C ALA A 392 1.92 -41.58 2.86
N VAL A 393 2.24 -41.28 1.61
CA VAL A 393 1.66 -41.90 0.42
C VAL A 393 2.11 -43.37 0.29
N GLU A 394 3.42 -43.65 0.36
CA GLU A 394 4.00 -44.99 0.24
C GLU A 394 3.57 -45.97 1.36
N GLU A 395 3.53 -45.52 2.62
CA GLU A 395 3.07 -46.34 3.74
C GLU A 395 1.58 -46.71 3.61
N SER A 396 0.79 -45.82 3.01
CA SER A 396 -0.63 -46.11 2.74
C SER A 396 -0.79 -47.14 1.63
N PHE A 397 -0.10 -46.99 0.50
CA PHE A 397 -0.12 -47.96 -0.60
C PHE A 397 0.39 -49.33 -0.17
N SER A 398 1.44 -49.37 0.65
CA SER A 398 1.96 -50.63 1.20
C SER A 398 0.91 -51.34 2.06
N ARG A 399 0.12 -50.59 2.85
CA ARG A 399 -0.91 -51.16 3.71
C ARG A 399 -2.17 -51.58 2.94
N ASP A 400 -2.59 -50.78 1.97
CA ASP A 400 -3.75 -51.08 1.13
C ASP A 400 -3.46 -52.33 0.27
N TRP A 401 -2.26 -52.42 -0.31
CA TRP A 401 -1.79 -53.63 -1.00
C TRP A 401 -1.74 -54.85 -0.07
N LEU A 402 -1.27 -54.70 1.17
CA LEU A 402 -1.28 -55.80 2.15
C LEU A 402 -2.70 -56.27 2.50
N ASN A 403 -3.70 -55.40 2.44
CA ASN A 403 -5.09 -55.75 2.74
C ASN A 403 -5.78 -56.44 1.54
N GLU A 404 -5.44 -56.04 0.32
CA GLU A 404 -6.01 -56.59 -0.91
C GLU A 404 -5.33 -57.92 -1.33
N ASN A 405 -4.01 -58.02 -1.17
CA ASN A 405 -3.23 -59.14 -1.71
C ASN A 405 -2.82 -60.19 -0.66
N CYS A 406 -2.95 -59.91 0.64
CA CYS A 406 -2.55 -60.83 1.70
C CYS A 406 -3.70 -61.17 2.66
N LYS A 407 -3.67 -62.38 3.22
CA LYS A 407 -4.54 -62.78 4.35
C LYS A 407 -3.71 -63.24 5.54
N CYS A 408 -4.17 -62.95 6.75
CA CYS A 408 -3.45 -63.29 7.97
C CYS A 408 -3.66 -64.78 8.35
N CYS A 409 -2.60 -65.43 8.82
CA CYS A 409 -2.70 -66.78 9.36
C CYS A 409 -3.56 -66.81 10.63
N PRO A 410 -4.57 -67.70 10.74
CA PRO A 410 -5.49 -67.76 11.88
C PRO A 410 -4.84 -68.24 13.19
N ARG A 411 -3.57 -68.66 13.18
CA ARG A 411 -2.84 -69.12 14.37
C ARG A 411 -1.81 -68.10 14.87
N CYS A 412 -1.07 -67.45 13.98
CA CYS A 412 0.04 -66.56 14.35
C CYS A 412 -0.05 -65.15 13.79
N GLY A 413 -1.08 -64.83 13.00
CA GLY A 413 -1.30 -63.49 12.46
C GLY A 413 -0.38 -63.06 11.32
N THR A 414 0.59 -63.89 10.93
CA THR A 414 1.50 -63.57 9.81
C THR A 414 0.72 -63.39 8.51
N ASN A 415 0.96 -62.30 7.77
CA ASN A 415 0.43 -62.06 6.43
C ASN A 415 0.99 -63.08 5.44
N ILE A 416 0.10 -63.81 4.77
CA ILE A 416 0.44 -64.80 3.74
C ILE A 416 -0.19 -64.34 2.44
N GLN A 417 0.60 -64.31 1.36
CA GLN A 417 0.13 -64.10 -0.01
C GLN A 417 -0.18 -65.46 -0.64
N LYS A 418 -1.27 -65.56 -1.41
CA LYS A 418 -1.54 -66.71 -2.28
C LYS A 418 -0.85 -66.44 -3.61
N VAL A 419 0.12 -67.29 -3.97
CA VAL A 419 0.88 -67.18 -5.22
C VAL A 419 0.16 -67.99 -6.30
N ASP A 420 -0.11 -69.26 -6.03
CA ASP A 420 -0.91 -70.13 -6.90
C ASP A 420 -1.33 -71.42 -6.15
N GLY A 421 -2.27 -72.19 -6.70
CA GLY A 421 -2.65 -73.53 -6.27
C GLY A 421 -3.90 -73.60 -5.39
N CYS A 422 -4.07 -74.75 -4.73
CA CYS A 422 -5.30 -75.06 -4.01
C CYS A 422 -5.54 -74.15 -2.77
N ASN A 423 -6.79 -74.02 -2.36
CA ASN A 423 -7.22 -73.21 -1.21
C ASN A 423 -6.79 -73.77 0.15
N LYS A 424 -6.02 -74.88 0.19
CA LYS A 424 -5.36 -75.39 1.39
C LYS A 424 -3.98 -74.72 1.52
N MET A 425 -3.91 -73.69 2.34
CA MET A 425 -2.69 -72.90 2.56
C MET A 425 -1.87 -73.43 3.74
N THR A 426 -0.56 -73.19 3.69
CA THR A 426 0.38 -73.54 4.78
C THR A 426 1.10 -72.28 5.22
N CYS A 427 0.96 -71.91 6.49
CA CYS A 427 1.66 -70.74 7.02
C CYS A 427 3.18 -70.97 7.01
N THR A 428 3.95 -70.02 6.46
CA THR A 428 5.41 -70.10 6.37
C THR A 428 6.08 -70.08 7.74
N SER A 429 5.56 -69.28 8.68
CA SER A 429 6.10 -69.10 10.03
C SER A 429 5.74 -70.22 10.99
N CYS A 430 4.45 -70.57 11.13
CA CYS A 430 4.00 -71.53 12.14
C CYS A 430 3.64 -72.92 11.60
N LYS A 431 3.75 -73.13 10.28
CA LYS A 431 3.46 -74.37 9.54
C LYS A 431 2.04 -74.93 9.77
N GLN A 432 1.11 -74.09 10.23
CA GLN A 432 -0.29 -74.46 10.38
C GLN A 432 -0.99 -74.49 9.01
N TYR A 433 -1.75 -75.56 8.76
CA TYR A 433 -2.64 -75.62 7.60
C TYR A 433 -3.92 -74.83 7.88
N PHE A 434 -4.37 -74.05 6.90
CA PHE A 434 -5.61 -73.29 6.98
C PHE A 434 -6.27 -73.17 5.60
N CYS A 435 -7.57 -72.92 5.57
CA CYS A 435 -8.32 -72.69 4.33
C CYS A 435 -8.23 -71.21 3.93
N TRP A 436 -7.89 -70.92 2.68
CA TRP A 436 -7.79 -69.54 2.17
C TRP A 436 -9.13 -68.82 2.08
N LEU A 437 -10.22 -69.56 1.89
CA LEU A 437 -11.56 -69.01 1.71
C LEU A 437 -12.16 -68.55 3.06
N CYS A 438 -12.21 -69.47 4.03
CA CYS A 438 -12.84 -69.21 5.32
C CYS A 438 -11.87 -68.85 6.45
N LEU A 439 -10.55 -68.84 6.19
CA LEU A 439 -9.50 -68.64 7.19
C LEU A 439 -9.58 -69.62 8.39
N GLY A 440 -10.26 -70.75 8.22
CA GLY A 440 -10.39 -71.79 9.23
C GLY A 440 -9.11 -72.63 9.37
N GLN A 441 -8.75 -72.99 10.61
CA GLN A 441 -7.63 -73.88 10.89
C GLN A 441 -7.95 -75.31 10.43
N LEU A 442 -7.06 -75.90 9.64
CA LEU A 442 -7.19 -77.27 9.13
C LEU A 442 -6.44 -78.27 10.02
N SER A 443 -6.98 -79.48 10.15
CA SER A 443 -6.31 -80.57 10.89
C SER A 443 -5.00 -80.97 10.20
N LYS A 444 -3.97 -81.30 10.99
CA LYS A 444 -2.69 -81.82 10.48
C LYS A 444 -2.78 -83.26 9.97
N VAL A 445 -3.75 -84.03 10.48
CA VAL A 445 -3.91 -85.45 10.13
C VAL A 445 -4.66 -85.62 8.81
N ASN A 446 -5.69 -84.80 8.56
CA ASN A 446 -6.42 -84.81 7.30
C ASN A 446 -6.88 -83.40 6.87
N PRO A 447 -5.98 -82.60 6.26
CA PRO A 447 -6.24 -81.21 5.88
C PRO A 447 -7.36 -81.04 4.84
N TYR A 448 -7.61 -82.06 4.01
CA TYR A 448 -8.58 -81.99 2.90
C TYR A 448 -10.02 -82.35 3.32
N SER A 449 -10.20 -82.91 4.52
CA SER A 449 -11.53 -83.23 5.07
C SER A 449 -12.48 -82.02 5.10
N HIS A 450 -11.95 -80.81 5.28
CA HIS A 450 -12.72 -79.56 5.24
C HIS A 450 -13.33 -79.26 3.86
N PHE A 451 -12.72 -79.72 2.77
CA PHE A 451 -13.24 -79.54 1.41
C PHE A 451 -14.12 -80.71 0.97
N ASN A 452 -14.00 -81.87 1.62
CA ASN A 452 -14.76 -83.08 1.28
C ASN A 452 -16.00 -83.30 2.16
N ASN A 453 -16.24 -82.46 3.17
CA ASN A 453 -17.39 -82.58 4.05
C ASN A 453 -18.55 -81.69 3.58
N PRO A 454 -19.74 -82.26 3.26
CA PRO A 454 -20.93 -81.49 2.86
C PRO A 454 -21.40 -80.44 3.87
N HIS A 455 -21.01 -80.56 5.14
CA HIS A 455 -21.37 -79.61 6.21
C HIS A 455 -20.38 -78.44 6.33
N SER A 456 -19.31 -78.43 5.54
CA SER A 456 -18.32 -77.35 5.53
C SER A 456 -18.75 -76.22 4.60
N PRO A 457 -18.53 -74.95 4.98
CA PRO A 457 -18.81 -73.81 4.09
C PRO A 457 -17.95 -73.79 2.82
N CYS A 458 -16.89 -74.60 2.76
CA CYS A 458 -15.97 -74.69 1.62
C CYS A 458 -16.01 -76.06 0.91
N TYR A 459 -17.13 -76.78 1.00
CA TYR A 459 -17.31 -78.08 0.34
C TYR A 459 -17.12 -77.98 -1.18
N ASN A 460 -16.30 -78.87 -1.76
CA ASN A 460 -15.90 -78.89 -3.19
C ASN A 460 -15.23 -77.59 -3.71
N GLN A 461 -14.74 -76.71 -2.83
CA GLN A 461 -14.10 -75.45 -3.22
C GLN A 461 -12.56 -75.48 -3.10
N LEU A 462 -11.94 -76.66 -3.20
CA LEU A 462 -10.49 -76.80 -3.06
C LEU A 462 -9.71 -76.04 -4.14
N PHE A 463 -10.22 -76.01 -5.38
CA PHE A 463 -9.64 -75.31 -6.52
C PHE A 463 -10.49 -74.15 -7.02
N HIS A 464 -11.48 -73.72 -6.24
CA HIS A 464 -12.33 -72.58 -6.61
C HIS A 464 -11.49 -71.30 -6.72
N GLY A 465 -11.51 -70.66 -7.89
CA GLY A 465 -10.71 -69.47 -8.18
C GLY A 465 -9.23 -69.74 -8.46
N VAL A 466 -8.89 -70.93 -8.96
CA VAL A 466 -7.59 -71.25 -9.58
C VAL A 466 -7.84 -71.29 -11.09
N ASP A 467 -7.23 -70.38 -11.84
CA ASP A 467 -7.38 -70.31 -13.30
C ASP A 467 -6.41 -71.31 -13.94
N PRO A 468 -6.86 -72.31 -14.72
CA PRO A 468 -5.97 -73.33 -15.28
C PRO A 468 -5.03 -72.81 -16.38
N ASP A 469 -5.26 -71.62 -16.92
CA ASP A 469 -4.60 -71.11 -18.13
C ASP A 469 -3.47 -70.09 -17.87
N GLU A 470 -3.15 -69.74 -16.61
CA GLU A 470 -2.02 -68.83 -16.32
C GLU A 470 -0.62 -69.50 -16.38
N GLU A 471 -0.54 -70.83 -16.43
CA GLU A 471 0.74 -71.55 -16.57
C GLU A 471 1.33 -71.50 -18.01
N ALA A 472 0.62 -70.94 -19.00
CA ALA A 472 1.10 -70.89 -20.38
C ALA A 472 1.99 -69.68 -20.72
N LEU A 473 2.24 -68.75 -19.78
CA LEU A 473 2.99 -67.51 -20.07
C LEU A 473 4.47 -67.52 -19.63
N TRP A 474 4.97 -68.64 -19.10
CA TRP A 474 6.37 -68.78 -18.65
C TRP A 474 7.11 -69.99 -19.22
N SER A 475 6.63 -70.57 -20.33
CA SER A 475 7.45 -71.55 -21.07
C SER A 475 8.43 -70.84 -21.99
N ASP A 476 9.69 -70.81 -21.53
CA ASP A 476 10.93 -70.80 -22.30
C ASP A 476 11.13 -69.67 -23.34
N GLU A 477 11.72 -68.57 -22.91
CA GLU A 477 12.71 -67.83 -23.69
C GLU A 477 14.01 -67.71 -22.88
N GLU A 478 14.76 -68.81 -22.79
CA GLU A 478 16.23 -68.76 -22.76
C GLU A 478 16.74 -69.25 -24.12
N ASP A 479 17.24 -68.33 -24.93
CA ASP A 479 18.52 -68.43 -25.66
C ASP A 479 18.99 -67.06 -26.17
#